data_AF-A0A7S2J6P5-F1
#
_entry.id   AF-A0A7S2J6P5-F1
#
_cell.length_a   1.000
_cell.length_b   1.000
_cell.length_c   1.000
_cell.angle_alpha   90.00
_cell.angle_beta   90.00
_cell.angle_gamma   90.00
#
_symmetry.space_group_name_H-M   'P 1'
#
loop_
_entity.id
_entity.type
_entity.pdbx_description
1 polymer ?
#
loop_
_entity_poly.entity_id
_entity_poly.type
_entity_poly.pdbx_seq_one_letter_code
_entity_poly.pdbx_strand_id
1 'polypeptide(L)'
;RETSITVWVGTSLISAEQARLNLDREVKGRRFEDVEDECRLVWRNLLSRVDVADPGPNSEQSFKRVGLFYTGLYRALLFPRRLDEIDASGKRVSYLQAEVEVMQDLQAEVMQTTIAKQLIESLEELRTLATRLDEPRLKSETIIKHNVLTGSTWQLLD
;
A
#
# COMPACT_ATOMS: atom_id res chain seq x y z
N ARG A 1 22.48 -18.67 12.34
CA ARG A 1 21.75 -17.67 13.15
C ARG A 1 20.71 -17.09 12.22
N GLU A 2 19.45 -17.08 12.63
CA GLU A 2 18.38 -16.46 11.85
C GLU A 2 18.49 -14.94 12.05
N THR A 3 18.71 -14.22 10.96
CA THR A 3 18.87 -12.75 10.98
C THR A 3 17.55 -12.15 10.53
N SER A 4 16.93 -11.29 11.33
CA SER A 4 15.73 -10.55 10.97
C SER A 4 16.05 -9.07 10.72
N ILE A 5 15.38 -8.48 9.73
CA ILE A 5 15.46 -7.05 9.41
C ILE A 5 14.04 -6.50 9.45
N THR A 6 13.84 -5.40 10.18
CA THR A 6 12.56 -4.68 10.21
C THR A 6 12.62 -3.51 9.24
N VAL A 7 11.59 -3.38 8.40
CA VAL A 7 11.45 -2.30 7.42
C VAL A 7 10.10 -1.62 7.65
N TRP A 8 10.10 -0.30 7.69
CA TRP A 8 8.88 0.51 7.72
C TRP A 8 8.70 1.21 6.37
N VAL A 9 7.49 1.16 5.83
CA VAL A 9 7.15 1.71 4.53
C VAL A 9 5.94 2.62 4.68
N GLY A 10 6.03 3.83 4.15
CA GLY A 10 4.89 4.73 3.95
C GLY A 10 4.85 5.16 2.50
N THR A 11 3.65 5.36 1.98
CA THR A 11 3.40 5.79 0.61
C THR A 11 2.46 6.97 0.61
N SER A 12 2.48 7.73 -0.48
CA SER A 12 1.53 8.80 -0.74
C SER A 12 1.35 8.92 -2.25
N LEU A 13 0.13 9.26 -2.66
CA LEU A 13 -0.15 9.67 -4.03
C LEU A 13 0.11 11.16 -4.24
N ILE A 14 0.31 11.94 -3.17
CA ILE A 14 0.48 13.40 -3.24
C ILE A 14 1.95 13.78 -3.44
N SER A 15 2.85 13.36 -2.53
CA SER A 15 4.29 13.68 -2.64
C SER A 15 5.15 12.79 -1.72
N ALA A 16 6.47 12.79 -1.92
CA ALA A 16 7.40 12.12 -1.01
C ALA A 16 7.37 12.70 0.43
N GLU A 17 7.17 14.01 0.59
CA GLU A 17 7.01 14.65 1.90
C GLU A 17 5.76 14.13 2.62
N GLN A 18 4.66 13.99 1.89
CA GLN A 18 3.44 13.40 2.42
C GLN A 18 3.62 11.89 2.72
N ALA A 19 4.35 11.13 1.89
CA ALA A 19 4.68 9.73 2.17
C ALA A 19 5.51 9.58 3.45
N ARG A 20 6.44 10.51 3.69
CA ARG A 20 7.22 10.57 4.93
C ARG A 20 6.35 10.90 6.13
N LEU A 21 5.39 11.82 5.98
CA LEU A 21 4.41 12.15 7.00
C LEU A 21 3.53 10.95 7.36
N ASN A 22 3.06 10.19 6.36
CA ASN A 22 2.27 8.98 6.57
C ASN A 22 3.11 7.89 7.27
N LEU A 23 4.36 7.68 6.83
CA LEU A 23 5.31 6.77 7.49
C LEU A 23 5.47 7.12 8.98
N ASP A 24 5.77 8.38 9.27
CA ASP A 24 6.03 8.87 10.62
C ASP A 24 4.78 8.76 11.53
N ARG A 25 3.57 8.95 10.97
CA ARG A 25 2.31 8.89 11.73
C ARG A 25 1.79 7.47 11.93
N GLU A 26 1.92 6.59 10.94
CA GLU A 26 1.18 5.33 10.91
C GLU A 26 1.97 4.15 11.45
N VAL A 27 3.24 4.00 11.06
CA VAL A 27 4.00 2.75 11.28
C VAL A 27 5.41 2.93 11.81
N LYS A 28 6.08 4.08 11.62
CA LYS A 28 7.49 4.23 11.97
C LYS A 28 7.76 3.99 13.45
N GLY A 29 8.75 3.15 13.73
CA GLY A 29 9.17 2.82 15.10
C GLY A 29 8.21 1.89 15.85
N ARG A 30 7.07 1.52 15.24
CA ARG A 30 6.17 0.50 15.79
C ARG A 30 6.71 -0.89 15.52
N ARG A 31 6.46 -1.83 16.43
CA ARG A 31 6.79 -3.24 16.19
C ARG A 31 5.80 -3.85 15.20
N PHE A 32 6.27 -4.86 14.47
CA PHE A 32 5.43 -5.59 13.52
C PHE A 32 4.20 -6.21 14.20
N GLU A 33 4.40 -6.83 15.36
CA GLU A 33 3.31 -7.53 16.08
C GLU A 33 2.23 -6.53 16.55
N ASP A 34 2.62 -5.34 16.99
CA ASP A 34 1.67 -4.31 17.42
C ASP A 34 0.78 -3.83 16.26
N VAL A 35 1.37 -3.70 15.06
CA VAL A 35 0.63 -3.33 13.84
C VAL A 35 -0.28 -4.48 13.38
N GLU A 36 0.21 -5.71 13.44
CA GLU A 36 -0.57 -6.91 13.09
C GLU A 36 -1.80 -7.06 14.01
N ASP A 37 -1.61 -6.92 15.32
CA ASP A 37 -2.67 -7.04 16.31
C ASP A 37 -3.74 -5.96 16.14
N GLU A 38 -3.34 -4.71 15.90
CA GLU A 38 -4.27 -3.61 15.60
C GLU A 38 -5.05 -3.88 14.31
N CYS A 39 -4.37 -4.28 13.23
CA CYS A 39 -5.03 -4.63 11.97
C CYS A 39 -6.04 -5.77 12.16
N ARG A 40 -5.68 -6.80 12.94
CA ARG A 40 -6.56 -7.93 13.25
C ARG A 40 -7.78 -7.48 14.04
N LEU A 41 -7.62 -6.53 14.97
CA LEU A 41 -8.74 -5.97 15.74
C LEU A 41 -9.68 -5.18 14.84
N VAL A 42 -9.17 -4.32 13.97
CA VAL A 42 -9.97 -3.54 13.01
C VAL A 42 -10.78 -4.49 12.12
N TRP A 43 -10.16 -5.52 11.54
CA TRP A 43 -10.87 -6.49 10.72
C TRP A 43 -11.92 -7.28 11.49
N ARG A 44 -11.59 -7.72 12.71
CA ARG A 44 -12.55 -8.44 13.56
C ARG A 44 -13.79 -7.60 13.83
N ASN A 45 -13.61 -6.32 14.17
CA ASN A 45 -14.71 -5.39 14.43
C ASN A 45 -15.59 -5.13 13.20
N LEU A 46 -15.02 -5.16 11.99
CA LEU A 46 -15.77 -5.00 10.75
C LEU A 46 -16.52 -6.29 10.38
N LEU A 47 -15.85 -7.44 10.43
CA LEU A 47 -16.42 -8.73 10.06
C LEU A 47 -17.48 -9.19 11.07
N SER A 48 -17.32 -8.89 12.36
CA SER A 48 -18.29 -9.26 13.41
C SER A 48 -19.61 -8.50 13.35
N ARG A 49 -19.78 -7.55 12.42
CA ARG A 49 -21.05 -6.83 12.22
C ARG A 49 -22.13 -7.71 11.63
N VAL A 50 -21.74 -8.81 10.99
CA VAL A 50 -22.66 -9.83 10.48
C VAL A 50 -22.30 -11.14 11.16
N ASP A 51 -23.21 -11.63 12.00
CA ASP A 51 -23.09 -12.96 12.59
C ASP A 51 -23.79 -13.99 11.70
N VAL A 52 -23.08 -15.03 11.31
CA VAL A 52 -23.57 -16.08 10.42
C VAL A 52 -23.60 -17.40 11.17
N ALA A 53 -24.82 -17.88 11.42
CA ALA A 53 -25.05 -19.24 11.90
C ALA A 53 -25.06 -20.21 10.71
N ASP A 54 -24.25 -21.26 10.79
CA ASP A 54 -24.36 -22.42 9.91
C ASP A 54 -25.21 -23.50 10.61
N PRO A 55 -26.37 -23.89 10.07
CA PRO A 55 -27.25 -24.87 10.71
C PRO A 55 -26.71 -26.31 10.63
N GLY A 56 -25.60 -26.55 9.92
CA GLY A 56 -24.94 -27.84 9.82
C GLY A 56 -24.16 -28.25 11.08
N PRO A 57 -23.72 -29.51 11.18
CA PRO A 57 -22.91 -29.98 12.31
C PRO A 57 -21.58 -29.23 12.38
N ASN A 58 -21.04 -29.05 13.58
CA ASN A 58 -19.71 -28.48 13.76
C ASN A 58 -18.66 -29.42 13.12
N SER A 59 -18.24 -29.07 11.91
CA SER A 59 -17.45 -29.91 11.01
C SER A 59 -16.63 -29.05 10.07
N GLU A 60 -15.60 -29.64 9.48
CA GLU A 60 -14.74 -28.96 8.50
C GLU A 60 -15.54 -28.31 7.36
N GLN A 61 -16.64 -28.95 6.93
CA GLN A 61 -17.50 -28.42 5.87
C GLN A 61 -18.23 -27.15 6.31
N SER A 62 -18.71 -27.10 7.55
CA SER A 62 -19.35 -25.90 8.12
C SER A 62 -18.34 -24.75 8.26
N PHE A 63 -17.11 -25.03 8.71
CA PHE A 63 -16.04 -24.02 8.73
C PHE A 63 -15.72 -23.50 7.33
N LYS A 64 -15.71 -24.36 6.30
CA LYS A 64 -15.50 -23.94 4.90
C LYS A 64 -16.61 -23.00 4.40
N ARG A 65 -17.87 -23.29 4.69
CA ARG A 65 -19.01 -22.43 4.28
C ARG A 65 -18.98 -21.07 4.96
N VAL A 66 -18.77 -21.06 6.28
CA VAL A 66 -18.61 -19.81 7.06
C VAL A 66 -17.38 -19.03 6.58
N GLY A 67 -16.27 -19.72 6.32
CA GLY A 67 -15.04 -19.11 5.78
C GLY A 67 -15.25 -18.47 4.40
N LEU A 68 -16.02 -19.11 3.51
CA LEU A 68 -16.37 -18.54 2.21
C LEU A 68 -17.19 -17.26 2.35
N PHE A 69 -18.15 -17.23 3.27
CA PHE A 69 -18.93 -16.03 3.57
C PHE A 69 -18.03 -14.88 4.02
N TYR A 70 -17.20 -15.10 5.06
CA TYR A 70 -16.33 -14.04 5.57
C TYR A 70 -15.24 -13.62 4.58
N THR A 71 -14.78 -14.52 3.70
CA THR A 71 -13.90 -14.17 2.58
C THR A 71 -14.61 -13.25 1.59
N GLY A 72 -15.89 -13.52 1.29
CA GLY A 72 -16.72 -12.65 0.47
C GLY A 72 -16.95 -11.27 1.10
N LEU A 73 -17.26 -11.24 2.40
CA LEU A 73 -17.44 -9.99 3.16
C LEU A 73 -16.15 -9.17 3.20
N TYR A 74 -15.00 -9.80 3.46
CA TYR A 74 -13.70 -9.16 3.38
C TYR A 74 -13.50 -8.47 2.02
N ARG A 75 -13.75 -9.18 0.91
CA ARG A 75 -13.60 -8.61 -0.45
C ARG A 75 -14.55 -7.45 -0.72
N ALA A 76 -15.79 -7.53 -0.23
CA ALA A 76 -16.77 -6.46 -0.39
C ALA A 76 -16.37 -5.18 0.36
N LEU A 77 -15.60 -5.30 1.45
CA LEU A 77 -15.15 -4.17 2.26
C LEU A 77 -13.87 -3.49 1.74
N LEU A 78 -13.20 -4.04 0.71
CA LEU A 78 -11.96 -3.45 0.17
C LEU A 78 -12.21 -2.22 -0.70
N PHE A 79 -13.43 -2.03 -1.22
CA PHE A 79 -13.75 -0.95 -2.16
C PHE A 79 -15.04 -0.21 -1.76
N PRO A 80 -15.13 1.11 -2.04
CA PRO A 80 -14.08 1.96 -2.60
C PRO A 80 -12.93 2.22 -1.61
N ARG A 81 -11.68 2.28 -2.11
CA ARG A 81 -10.53 2.65 -1.29
C ARG A 81 -10.53 4.14 -1.02
N ARG A 82 -10.09 4.56 0.17
CA ARG A 82 -9.79 5.96 0.44
C ARG A 82 -8.61 6.39 -0.42
N LEU A 83 -8.76 7.48 -1.15
CA LEU A 83 -7.73 8.12 -1.98
C LEU A 83 -7.38 9.52 -1.46
N ASP A 84 -7.65 9.71 -0.18
CA ASP A 84 -7.44 10.93 0.55
C ASP A 84 -6.49 10.65 1.72
N GLU A 85 -5.66 11.64 2.02
CA GLU A 85 -4.59 11.58 3.00
C GLU A 85 -4.74 12.73 3.99
N ILE A 86 -4.05 12.68 5.13
CA ILE A 86 -4.10 13.74 6.14
C ILE A 86 -2.83 14.57 6.03
N ASP A 87 -2.96 15.86 5.73
CA ASP A 87 -1.82 16.76 5.57
C ASP A 87 -1.16 17.13 6.92
N ALA A 88 -0.13 17.98 6.87
CA ALA A 88 0.58 18.44 8.07
C ALA A 88 -0.31 19.21 9.06
N SER A 89 -1.38 19.87 8.58
CA SER A 89 -2.35 20.60 9.40
C SER A 89 -3.42 19.70 10.04
N GLY A 90 -3.46 18.42 9.67
CA GLY A 90 -4.49 17.48 10.12
C GLY A 90 -5.75 17.48 9.25
N LYS A 91 -5.73 18.18 8.11
CA LYS A 91 -6.86 18.25 7.18
C LYS A 91 -6.79 17.11 6.17
N ARG A 92 -7.96 16.61 5.77
CA ARG A 92 -8.11 15.61 4.71
C ARG A 92 -7.93 16.27 3.35
N VAL A 93 -6.98 15.78 2.56
CA VAL A 93 -6.64 16.23 1.22
C VAL A 93 -6.80 15.07 0.24
N SER A 94 -7.48 15.31 -0.89
CA SER A 94 -7.72 14.29 -1.91
C SER A 94 -6.58 14.32 -2.93
N TYR A 95 -6.06 13.15 -3.31
CA TYR A 95 -5.09 13.03 -4.40
C TYR A 95 -5.59 13.71 -5.68
N LEU A 96 -6.85 13.47 -6.07
CA LEU A 96 -7.43 14.03 -7.29
C LEU A 96 -7.47 15.57 -7.26
N GLN A 97 -7.66 16.15 -6.08
CA GLN A 97 -7.64 17.60 -5.93
C GLN A 97 -6.20 18.14 -6.05
N ALA A 98 -5.24 17.48 -5.39
CA ALA A 98 -3.83 17.84 -5.52
C ALA A 98 -3.34 17.71 -6.97
N GLU A 99 -3.79 16.69 -7.70
CA GLU A 99 -3.48 16.51 -9.13
C GLU A 99 -4.05 17.65 -9.98
N VAL A 100 -5.30 18.06 -9.76
CA VAL A 100 -5.91 19.20 -10.47
C VAL A 100 -5.20 20.51 -10.16
N GLU A 101 -4.83 20.76 -8.91
CA GLU A 101 -4.07 21.97 -8.51
C GLU A 101 -2.70 22.02 -9.20
N VAL A 102 -1.97 20.90 -9.20
CA VAL A 102 -0.70 20.77 -9.93
C VAL A 102 -0.88 20.97 -11.44
N MET A 103 -1.95 20.44 -12.03
CA MET A 103 -2.26 20.60 -13.46
C MET A 103 -2.70 22.02 -13.83
N GLN A 104 -3.26 22.78 -12.89
CA GLN A 104 -3.61 24.19 -13.12
C GLN A 104 -2.39 25.10 -13.07
N ASP A 105 -1.42 24.77 -12.20
CA ASP A 105 -0.16 25.50 -12.07
C ASP A 105 0.83 25.19 -13.20
N LEU A 106 0.72 24.01 -13.83
CA LEU A 106 1.55 23.59 -14.95
C LEU A 106 0.80 23.79 -16.28
N GLN A 107 1.06 24.90 -16.99
CA GLN A 107 0.63 25.04 -18.38
C GLN A 107 1.20 23.89 -19.24
N ALA A 108 0.31 22.94 -19.60
CA ALA A 108 0.36 22.05 -20.75
C ALA A 108 1.74 21.71 -21.35
N GLU A 109 2.61 21.05 -20.57
CA GLU A 109 3.68 20.23 -21.14
C GLU A 109 3.62 18.82 -20.53
N VAL A 110 3.81 17.81 -21.40
CA VAL A 110 3.63 16.38 -21.13
C VAL A 110 4.37 15.97 -19.85
N MET A 111 3.58 15.73 -18.81
CA MET A 111 4.04 15.68 -17.43
C MET A 111 4.67 14.31 -17.12
N GLN A 112 6.00 14.24 -17.11
CA GLN A 112 6.65 13.33 -16.16
C GLN A 112 6.36 13.89 -14.77
N THR A 113 5.35 13.33 -14.09
CA THR A 113 4.93 13.81 -12.76
C THR A 113 6.13 13.75 -11.81
N THR A 114 6.27 14.75 -10.93
CA THR A 114 7.32 14.78 -9.89
C THR A 114 7.36 13.48 -9.09
N ILE A 115 6.18 12.87 -8.89
CA ILE A 115 5.99 11.58 -8.24
C ILE A 115 6.67 10.44 -9.01
N ALA A 116 6.52 10.37 -10.34
CA ALA A 116 7.17 9.34 -11.15
C ALA A 116 8.70 9.41 -11.04
N LYS A 117 9.28 10.62 -10.98
CA LYS A 117 10.72 10.82 -10.79
C LYS A 117 11.18 10.36 -9.38
N GLN A 118 10.48 10.77 -8.33
CA GLN A 118 10.77 10.37 -6.95
C GLN A 118 10.65 8.85 -6.74
N LEU A 119 9.67 8.22 -7.40
CA LEU A 119 9.51 6.76 -7.38
C LEU A 119 10.67 6.06 -8.07
N ILE A 120 11.13 6.55 -9.23
CA ILE A 120 12.31 6.01 -9.92
C ILE A 120 13.55 6.10 -9.02
N GLU A 121 13.79 7.24 -8.38
CA GLU A 121 14.93 7.43 -7.46
C GLU A 121 14.87 6.47 -6.27
N SER A 122 13.69 6.30 -5.66
CA SER A 122 13.49 5.38 -4.54
C SER A 122 13.70 3.91 -4.93
N LEU A 123 13.25 3.52 -6.13
CA LEU A 123 13.44 2.17 -6.66
C LEU A 123 14.90 1.88 -6.99
N GLU A 124 15.66 2.88 -7.45
CA GLU A 124 17.11 2.79 -7.65
C GLU A 124 17.88 2.63 -6.33
N GLU A 125 17.47 3.35 -5.28
CA GLU A 125 18.05 3.19 -3.95
C GLU A 125 17.82 1.76 -3.41
N LEU A 126 16.58 1.26 -3.52
CA LEU A 126 16.25 -0.12 -3.16
C LEU A 126 17.04 -1.15 -3.97
N ARG A 127 17.22 -0.94 -5.27
CA ARG A 127 18.05 -1.82 -6.13
C ARG A 127 19.50 -1.84 -5.66
N THR A 128 20.05 -0.68 -5.32
CA THR A 128 21.43 -0.55 -4.82
C THR A 128 21.61 -1.28 -3.50
N LEU A 129 20.66 -1.11 -2.56
CA LEU A 129 20.65 -1.82 -1.29
C LEU A 129 20.51 -3.34 -1.47
N ALA A 130 19.60 -3.78 -2.35
CA ALA A 130 19.40 -5.19 -2.68
C ALA A 130 20.65 -5.85 -3.27
N THR A 131 21.38 -5.13 -4.13
CA THR A 131 22.66 -5.60 -4.71
C THR A 131 23.74 -5.74 -3.64
N ARG A 132 23.80 -4.81 -2.67
CA ARG A 132 24.73 -4.89 -1.53
C ARG A 132 24.43 -6.05 -0.57
N LEU A 133 23.19 -6.56 -0.59
CA LEU A 133 22.73 -7.69 0.22
C LEU A 133 22.77 -9.03 -0.53
N ASP A 134 23.31 -9.05 -1.76
CA ASP A 134 23.35 -10.23 -2.64
C ASP A 134 21.96 -10.84 -2.95
N GLU A 135 20.89 -10.01 -2.89
CA GLU A 135 19.50 -10.37 -3.21
C GLU A 135 18.87 -9.44 -4.26
N PRO A 136 19.33 -9.43 -5.53
CA PRO A 136 18.81 -8.50 -6.53
C PRO A 136 17.43 -8.93 -7.06
N ARG A 137 16.36 -8.49 -6.38
CA ARG A 137 14.97 -8.65 -6.87
C ARG A 137 14.60 -7.64 -7.98
N LEU A 138 15.39 -6.57 -8.13
CA LEU A 138 15.22 -5.53 -9.15
C LEU A 138 16.32 -5.67 -10.22
N LYS A 139 15.94 -6.08 -11.44
CA LYS A 139 16.87 -6.54 -12.49
C LYS A 139 17.74 -5.43 -13.10
N SER A 140 17.22 -4.21 -13.35
CA SER A 140 18.02 -3.06 -13.85
C SER A 140 17.29 -1.71 -13.79
N GLU A 141 18.05 -0.60 -13.81
CA GLU A 141 17.54 0.78 -13.87
C GLU A 141 16.69 1.05 -15.10
N THR A 142 17.09 0.51 -16.24
CA THR A 142 16.33 0.60 -17.49
C THR A 142 14.96 -0.06 -17.37
N ILE A 143 14.87 -1.21 -16.69
CA ILE A 143 13.60 -1.93 -16.47
C ILE A 143 12.70 -1.16 -15.49
N ILE A 144 13.27 -0.57 -14.44
CA ILE A 144 12.53 0.28 -13.49
C ILE A 144 11.94 1.49 -14.23
N LYS A 145 12.77 2.22 -14.97
CA LYS A 145 12.34 3.41 -15.73
C LYS A 145 11.28 3.08 -16.77
N HIS A 146 11.46 2.01 -17.54
CA HIS A 146 10.46 1.58 -18.51
C HIS A 146 9.12 1.24 -17.84
N ASN A 147 9.11 0.41 -16.80
CA ASN A 147 7.86 0.04 -16.14
C ASN A 147 7.16 1.20 -15.44
N VAL A 148 7.91 2.13 -14.83
CA VAL A 148 7.30 3.32 -14.21
C VAL A 148 6.69 4.25 -15.26
N LEU A 149 7.30 4.36 -16.45
CA LEU A 149 6.86 5.28 -17.49
C LEU A 149 5.80 4.69 -18.44
N THR A 150 5.76 3.37 -18.62
CA THR A 150 4.90 2.74 -19.63
C THR A 150 4.09 1.55 -19.10
N GLY A 151 4.36 1.08 -17.88
CA GLY A 151 3.73 -0.11 -17.33
C GLY A 151 2.39 0.18 -16.65
N SER A 152 1.42 -0.71 -16.86
CA SER A 152 0.35 -0.90 -15.88
C SER A 152 0.92 -1.70 -14.70
N THR A 153 0.44 -1.46 -13.47
CA THR A 153 0.98 -2.01 -12.21
C THR A 153 1.13 -3.55 -12.17
N TRP A 154 0.55 -4.26 -13.13
CA TRP A 154 0.54 -5.73 -13.26
C TRP A 154 1.69 -6.31 -14.10
N GLN A 155 2.51 -5.49 -14.77
CA GLN A 155 3.54 -5.95 -15.70
C GLN A 155 4.94 -6.19 -15.07
N LEU A 156 5.06 -6.08 -13.75
CA LEU A 156 6.32 -6.30 -13.02
C LEU A 156 6.64 -7.79 -12.76
N LEU A 157 5.84 -8.73 -13.28
CA LEU A 157 5.92 -10.15 -12.95
C LEU A 157 6.60 -11.06 -14.00
N ASP A 158 7.25 -10.51 -15.03
CA ASP A 158 8.07 -11.29 -15.99
C ASP A 158 9.60 -11.09 -15.82
#